data_AF-F6KEY7-F1
#
_entry.id   AF-F6KEY7-F1
#
_cell.length_a   1.000
_cell.length_b   1.000
_cell.length_c   1.000
_cell.angle_alpha   90.00
_cell.angle_beta   90.00
_cell.angle_gamma   90.00
#
_symmetry.space_group_name_H-M   'P 1'
#
loop_
_entity.id
_entity.type
_entity.pdbx_description
1 polymer ?
#
loop_
_entity_poly.entity_id
_entity_poly.type
_entity_poly.pdbx_seq_one_letter_code
_entity_poly.pdbx_strand_id
1 'polypeptide(L)'
;LEAGHAKLAASDSKSLLKKYLTKEVFDQLKTRKTSFGSTLLDVVQSGLENHDSGVGIYAPDAESYTIFAELFDPIIDDYHQGFKKSDKHPPKDFGDVDSFG
;
A
#
# COMPACT_ATOMS: atom_id res chain seq x y z
N LEU A 1 6.73 7.26 -13.53
CA LEU A 1 6.85 6.10 -12.63
C LEU A 1 8.31 5.82 -12.26
N GLU A 2 9.18 5.39 -13.19
CA GLU A 2 10.63 5.16 -12.95
C GLU A 2 11.34 6.33 -12.23
N ALA A 3 11.17 7.55 -12.74
CA ALA A 3 11.78 8.74 -12.13
C ALA A 3 11.29 9.00 -10.70
N GLY A 4 10.03 8.69 -10.40
CA GLY A 4 9.47 8.84 -9.05
C GLY A 4 10.02 7.78 -8.10
N HIS A 5 10.11 6.52 -8.55
CA HIS A 5 10.75 5.45 -7.77
C HIS A 5 12.20 5.79 -7.42
N ALA A 6 12.98 6.26 -8.39
CA ALA A 6 14.36 6.68 -8.16
C ALA A 6 14.46 7.85 -7.17
N LYS A 7 13.58 8.87 -7.27
CA LYS A 7 13.52 9.99 -6.33
C LYS A 7 13.19 9.53 -4.91
N LEU A 8 12.19 8.65 -4.75
CA LEU A 8 11.82 8.11 -3.46
C LEU A 8 12.96 7.29 -2.85
N ALA A 9 13.60 6.44 -3.64
CA ALA A 9 14.74 5.61 -3.21
C ALA A 9 15.92 6.46 -2.72
N ALA A 10 16.19 7.60 -3.37
CA ALA A 10 17.26 8.53 -2.99
C ALA A 10 16.89 9.49 -1.84
N SER A 11 15.63 9.52 -1.40
CA SER A 11 15.15 10.44 -0.35
C SER A 11 15.41 9.90 1.06
N ASP A 12 15.22 10.73 2.08
CA ASP A 12 15.20 10.31 3.50
C ASP A 12 13.79 9.93 3.99
N SER A 13 12.84 9.65 3.08
CA SER A 13 11.48 9.25 3.45
C SER A 13 11.51 8.04 4.41
N LYS A 14 10.56 8.03 5.34
CA LYS A 14 10.31 6.93 6.29
C LYS A 14 9.00 6.19 5.99
N SER A 15 8.40 6.49 4.84
CA SER A 15 7.12 5.91 4.42
C SER A 15 7.19 4.39 4.30
N LEU A 16 6.08 3.71 4.60
CA LEU A 16 5.95 2.29 4.32
C LEU A 16 6.06 2.00 2.82
N LEU A 17 5.61 2.92 1.95
CA LEU A 17 5.84 2.86 0.51
C LEU A 17 7.33 2.69 0.19
N LYS A 18 8.21 3.56 0.71
CA LYS A 18 9.65 3.44 0.45
C LYS A 18 10.23 2.15 1.00
N LYS A 19 9.77 1.71 2.18
CA LYS A 19 10.23 0.49 2.83
C LYS A 19 9.93 -0.76 1.97
N TYR A 20 8.76 -0.82 1.33
CA TYR A 20 8.27 -2.03 0.66
C TYR A 20 8.25 -1.98 -0.87
N LEU A 21 8.30 -0.80 -1.49
CA LEU A 21 8.47 -0.67 -2.95
C LEU A 21 9.94 -0.85 -3.34
N THR A 22 10.49 -2.04 -3.04
CA THR A 22 11.82 -2.42 -3.50
C THR A 22 11.89 -2.43 -5.02
N LYS A 23 13.10 -2.46 -5.58
CA LYS A 23 13.27 -2.52 -7.04
C LYS A 23 12.59 -3.76 -7.63
N GLU A 24 12.65 -4.88 -6.93
CA GLU A 24 12.06 -6.16 -7.33
C GLU A 24 10.52 -6.07 -7.37
N VAL A 25 9.89 -5.55 -6.30
CA VAL A 25 8.44 -5.33 -6.24
C VAL A 25 8.00 -4.33 -7.30
N PHE A 26 8.76 -3.24 -7.47
CA PHE A 26 8.50 -2.24 -8.49
C PHE A 26 8.52 -2.84 -9.91
N ASP A 27 9.56 -3.59 -10.26
CA ASP A 27 9.70 -4.21 -11.58
C ASP A 27 8.60 -5.24 -11.86
N GLN A 28 8.16 -5.97 -10.84
CA GLN A 28 7.06 -6.94 -10.92
C GLN A 28 5.71 -6.25 -11.20
N LEU A 29 5.46 -5.09 -10.58
CA LEU A 29 4.15 -4.44 -10.57
C LEU A 29 3.99 -3.33 -11.59
N LYS A 30 5.07 -2.70 -12.08
CA LYS A 30 5.00 -1.46 -12.89
C LYS A 30 4.25 -1.56 -14.21
N THR A 31 4.06 -2.76 -14.75
CA THR A 31 3.32 -3.01 -16.00
C THR A 31 1.91 -3.58 -15.76
N ARG A 32 1.54 -3.83 -14.50
CA ARG A 32 0.23 -4.36 -14.14
C ARG A 32 -0.83 -3.26 -14.21
N LYS A 33 -2.05 -3.67 -14.50
CA LYS A 33 -3.22 -2.81 -14.66
C LYS A 33 -4.47 -3.56 -14.22
N THR A 34 -5.38 -2.89 -13.54
CA THR A 34 -6.68 -3.45 -13.14
C THR A 34 -7.65 -3.45 -14.32
N SER A 35 -8.79 -4.12 -14.18
CA SER A 35 -9.89 -4.11 -15.17
C SER A 35 -10.47 -2.71 -15.39
N PHE A 36 -10.45 -1.84 -14.38
CA PHE A 36 -10.83 -0.42 -14.49
C PHE A 36 -9.73 0.45 -15.10
N GLY A 37 -8.54 -0.11 -15.23
CA GLY A 37 -7.41 0.52 -15.86
C GLY A 37 -6.47 1.28 -14.93
N SER A 38 -6.61 1.09 -13.63
CA SER A 38 -5.71 1.63 -12.61
C SER A 38 -4.34 0.96 -12.69
N THR A 39 -3.29 1.76 -12.51
CA THR A 39 -1.89 1.36 -12.65
C THR A 39 -1.13 1.51 -11.34
N LEU A 40 0.12 1.03 -11.29
CA LEU A 40 0.98 1.24 -10.13
C LEU A 40 1.19 2.74 -9.84
N LEU A 41 1.21 3.61 -10.88
CA LEU A 41 1.35 5.05 -10.66
C LEU A 41 0.18 5.59 -9.84
N ASP A 42 -1.05 5.20 -10.16
CA ASP A 42 -2.24 5.64 -9.44
C ASP A 42 -2.20 5.21 -7.97
N VAL A 43 -1.58 4.06 -7.68
CA VAL A 43 -1.41 3.53 -6.32
C VAL A 43 -0.40 4.33 -5.50
N VAL A 44 0.74 4.69 -6.09
CA VAL A 44 1.90 5.21 -5.33
C VAL A 44 2.15 6.70 -5.50
N GLN A 45 1.46 7.37 -6.43
CA GLN A 45 1.74 8.78 -6.78
C GLN A 45 1.76 9.70 -5.56
N SER A 46 0.82 9.52 -4.62
CA SER A 46 0.78 10.33 -3.40
C SER A 46 2.08 10.23 -2.59
N GLY A 47 2.60 9.03 -2.36
CA GLY A 47 3.86 8.84 -1.63
C GLY A 47 5.12 9.17 -2.43
N LEU A 48 5.05 9.17 -3.77
CA LEU A 48 6.14 9.65 -4.63
C LEU A 48 6.27 11.19 -4.61
N GLU A 49 5.17 11.92 -4.45
CA GLU A 49 5.18 13.39 -4.40
C GLU A 49 5.32 13.91 -2.96
N ASN A 50 4.81 13.19 -1.95
CA ASN A 50 4.82 13.60 -0.55
C ASN A 50 5.70 12.65 0.29
N HIS A 51 7.01 12.91 0.27
CA HIS A 51 8.02 12.07 0.95
C HIS A 51 7.90 12.03 2.48
N ASP A 52 7.11 12.92 3.07
CA ASP A 52 6.75 12.99 4.50
C ASP A 52 5.60 12.05 4.89
N SER A 53 5.01 11.34 3.93
CA SER A 53 3.96 10.34 4.17
C SER A 53 4.40 9.26 5.17
N GLY A 54 3.49 8.86 6.07
CA GLY A 54 3.67 7.67 6.91
C GLY A 54 3.52 6.36 6.12
N VAL A 55 2.52 6.29 5.24
CA VAL A 55 2.24 5.10 4.40
C VAL A 55 2.57 5.37 2.93
N GLY A 56 1.80 6.23 2.25
CA GLY A 56 2.10 6.71 0.90
C GLY A 56 1.43 5.95 -0.26
N ILE A 57 0.49 5.04 0.00
CA ILE A 57 -0.27 4.33 -1.04
C ILE A 57 -1.77 4.44 -0.85
N TYR A 58 -2.51 4.37 -1.96
CA TYR A 58 -3.96 4.30 -2.00
C TYR A 58 -4.40 3.27 -3.03
N ALA A 59 -5.56 2.65 -2.83
CA ALA A 59 -6.17 1.75 -3.82
C ALA A 59 -7.14 2.56 -4.70
N PRO A 60 -6.86 2.76 -6.00
CA PRO A 60 -7.78 3.46 -6.91
C PRO A 60 -9.10 2.71 -7.11
N ASP A 61 -9.06 1.38 -7.00
CA ASP A 61 -10.21 0.49 -7.06
C ASP A 61 -10.02 -0.74 -6.16
N ALA A 62 -11.06 -1.54 -5.96
CA ALA A 62 -11.00 -2.71 -5.08
C ALA A 62 -10.05 -3.81 -5.61
N GLU A 63 -9.93 -3.95 -6.93
CA GLU A 63 -9.07 -4.94 -7.57
C GLU A 63 -7.58 -4.64 -7.34
N SER A 64 -7.24 -3.38 -7.08
CA SER A 64 -5.87 -2.92 -6.79
C SER A 64 -5.24 -3.64 -5.60
N TYR A 65 -6.03 -3.99 -4.57
CA TYR A 65 -5.54 -4.79 -3.44
C TYR A 65 -5.05 -6.17 -3.87
N THR A 66 -5.63 -6.74 -4.92
CA THR A 66 -5.24 -8.05 -5.47
C THR A 66 -4.12 -7.94 -6.49
N ILE A 67 -4.24 -6.99 -7.44
CA ILE A 67 -3.28 -6.85 -8.54
C ILE A 67 -1.92 -6.32 -8.06
N PHE A 68 -1.93 -5.49 -7.02
CA PHE A 68 -0.73 -4.92 -6.40
C PHE A 68 -0.49 -5.51 -4.99
N ALA A 69 -0.98 -6.73 -4.73
CA ALA A 69 -0.88 -7.40 -3.43
C ALA A 69 0.56 -7.48 -2.88
N GLU A 70 1.56 -7.68 -3.74
CA GLU A 70 2.97 -7.72 -3.33
C GLU A 70 3.45 -6.41 -2.70
N LEU A 71 2.76 -5.30 -2.94
CA LEU A 71 3.00 -4.03 -2.24
C LEU A 71 2.01 -3.81 -1.08
N PHE A 72 0.73 -4.10 -1.29
CA PHE A 72 -0.31 -3.87 -0.26
C PHE A 72 -0.15 -4.80 0.95
N ASP A 73 0.02 -6.11 0.75
CA ASP A 73 0.07 -7.11 1.81
C ASP A 73 1.11 -6.77 2.89
N PRO A 74 2.41 -6.54 2.57
CA PRO A 74 3.40 -6.23 3.60
C PRO A 74 3.20 -4.86 4.25
N ILE A 75 2.61 -3.89 3.55
CA ILE A 75 2.28 -2.58 4.12
C ILE A 75 1.12 -2.69 5.13
N ILE A 76 0.09 -3.47 4.80
CA ILE A 76 -1.05 -3.73 5.68
C ILE A 76 -0.58 -4.47 6.94
N ASP A 77 0.24 -5.53 6.78
CA ASP A 77 0.81 -6.29 7.89
C ASP A 77 1.60 -5.39 8.86
N ASP A 78 2.49 -4.54 8.35
CA ASP A 78 3.31 -3.63 9.15
C ASP A 78 2.47 -2.54 9.83
N TYR A 79 1.59 -1.87 9.09
CA TYR A 79 0.76 -0.80 9.62
C TYR A 79 -0.22 -1.28 10.71
N HIS A 80 -0.81 -2.46 10.52
CA HIS A 80 -1.74 -3.07 11.48
C HIS A 80 -1.06 -3.94 12.55
N GLN A 81 0.28 -3.95 12.59
CA GLN A 81 1.07 -4.67 13.59
C GLN A 81 0.77 -6.18 13.64
N GLY A 82 0.49 -6.77 12.47
CA GLY A 82 0.18 -8.19 12.31
C GLY A 82 -1.13 -8.43 11.56
N PHE A 83 -1.02 -8.68 10.25
CA PHE A 83 -2.10 -9.12 9.36
C PHE A 83 -1.50 -9.90 8.19
N LYS A 84 -1.31 -11.20 8.38
CA LYS A 84 -0.69 -12.07 7.36
C LYS A 84 -1.63 -12.26 6.19
N LYS A 85 -1.07 -12.64 5.04
CA LYS A 85 -1.83 -12.99 3.82
C LYS A 85 -2.89 -14.09 4.03
N SER A 86 -2.70 -14.96 5.02
CA SER A 86 -3.66 -16.01 5.40
C SER A 86 -4.79 -15.51 6.31
N ASP A 87 -4.61 -14.36 6.93
CA ASP A 87 -5.51 -13.84 7.93
C ASP A 87 -6.74 -13.21 7.25
N LYS A 88 -7.84 -13.16 7.99
CA LYS A 88 -9.09 -12.57 7.52
C LYS A 88 -9.59 -11.60 8.58
N HIS A 89 -10.04 -10.45 8.14
CA HIS A 89 -10.70 -9.50 9.03
C HIS A 89 -11.92 -10.18 9.69
N PRO A 90 -12.12 -10.03 11.01
CA PRO A 90 -13.25 -10.65 11.70
C PRO A 90 -14.60 -10.10 11.19
N PRO A 91 -15.72 -10.78 11.47
CA PRO A 91 -17.04 -10.21 11.28
C PRO A 91 -17.17 -8.88 12.03
N LYS A 92 -17.96 -7.96 11.47
CA LYS A 92 -18.27 -6.68 12.10
C LYS A 92 -18.94 -6.89 13.45
N ASP A 93 -18.34 -6.32 14.49
CA ASP A 93 -18.88 -6.27 15.85
C ASP A 93 -18.59 -4.90 16.46
N PHE A 94 -19.62 -4.24 16.99
CA PHE A 94 -19.49 -2.93 17.64
C PHE A 94 -19.19 -3.05 19.14
N GLY A 95 -19.25 -4.26 19.70
CA GLY A 95 -19.11 -4.51 21.13
C GLY A 95 -20.34 -4.08 21.92
N ASP A 96 -20.16 -4.00 23.24
CA ASP A 96 -21.17 -3.53 24.17
C ASP A 96 -21.20 -2.00 24.17
N VAL A 97 -22.30 -1.42 23.68
CA VAL A 97 -22.47 0.04 23.60
C VAL A 97 -22.48 0.70 24.98
N ASP A 98 -22.83 -0.03 26.03
CA ASP A 98 -22.85 0.47 27.41
C ASP A 98 -21.46 0.44 28.07
N SER A 99 -20.47 -0.20 27.42
CA SER A 99 -19.07 -0.22 27.87
C SER A 99 -18.25 0.98 27.39
N PHE A 100 -18.80 1.79 26.47
CA PHE A 100 -18.24 3.09 26.11
C PHE A 100 -18.65 4.09 27.19
N GLY A 101 -17.67 4.56 27.97
CA GLY A 101 -17.88 5.48 29.10
C GLY A 101 -18.53 6.81 28.72
#